data_AF-A0A924B5P8-F1
#
_entry.id   AF-A0A924B5P8-F1
#
_cell.length_a   1.000
_cell.length_b   1.000
_cell.length_c   1.000
_cell.angle_alpha   90.00
_cell.angle_beta   90.00
_cell.angle_gamma   90.00
#
_symmetry.space_group_name_H-M   'P 1'
#
loop_
_entity.id
_entity.type
_entity.pdbx_description
1 polymer ?
#
loop_
_entity_poly.entity_id
_entity_poly.type
_entity_poly.pdbx_seq_one_letter_code
_entity_poly.pdbx_strand_id
1 'polypeptide(L)' 'MNRELARVIAGQVCLHACMAGTRLAAPLLALRQGHSAAAVGMLLALFALTQVFLALPAGRFADRHGLRLPMALAAIA' A
#
# COMPACT_ATOMS: atom_id res chain seq x y z
N MET A 1 20.18 -19.74 5.49
CA MET A 1 19.07 -18.78 5.34
C MET A 1 17.82 -19.40 5.96
N ASN A 2 17.31 -18.85 7.07
CA ASN A 2 16.15 -19.45 7.76
C ASN A 2 14.90 -19.37 6.87
N ARG A 3 14.15 -20.48 6.79
CA ARG A 3 12.90 -20.58 6.01
C ARG A 3 11.91 -19.45 6.33
N GLU A 4 11.84 -19.07 7.60
CA GLU A 4 11.02 -17.96 8.08
C GLU A 4 11.38 -16.61 7.45
N LEU A 5 12.68 -16.29 7.36
CA LEU A 5 13.15 -15.06 6.72
C LEU A 5 12.80 -15.04 5.24
N ALA A 6 12.95 -16.17 4.54
CA ALA A 6 12.59 -16.25 3.12
C ALA A 6 11.08 -16.01 2.88
N ARG A 7 10.21 -16.53 3.76
CA ARG A 7 8.76 -16.28 3.67
C ARG A 7 8.41 -14.80 3.91
N VAL A 8 9.03 -14.17 4.90
CA VAL A 8 8.80 -12.75 5.20
C VAL A 8 9.27 -11.87 4.04
N ILE A 9 10.45 -12.15 3.47
CA ILE A 9 10.98 -11.43 2.32
C ILE A 9 10.05 -11.60 1.11
N ALA A 10 9.63 -12.83 0.80
CA ALA A 10 8.74 -13.09 -0.33
C ALA A 10 7.38 -12.38 -0.18
N GLY A 11 6.80 -12.42 1.03
CA GLY A 11 5.56 -11.71 1.34
C GLY A 11 5.70 -10.20 1.19
N GLN A 12 6.78 -9.62 1.72
CA GLN A 12 7.06 -8.19 1.62
C GLN A 12 7.28 -7.77 0.17
N VAL A 13 8.03 -8.54 -0.62
CA VAL A 13 8.26 -8.27 -2.05
C VAL A 13 6.94 -8.30 -2.82
N CYS A 14 6.07 -9.29 -2.58
CA CYS A 14 4.76 -9.35 -3.22
C CYS A 14 3.88 -8.16 -2.87
N LEU A 15 3.76 -7.83 -1.58
CA LEU A 15 2.96 -6.69 -1.11
C LEU A 15 3.48 -5.38 -1.71
N HIS A 16 4.80 -5.18 -1.70
CA HIS A 16 5.41 -3.96 -2.20
C HIS A 16 5.27 -3.83 -3.73
N ALA A 17 5.44 -4.93 -4.47
CA ALA A 17 5.20 -4.96 -5.91
C ALA A 17 3.74 -4.64 -6.26
N CYS A 18 2.78 -5.17 -5.49
CA CYS A 18 1.36 -4.90 -5.70
C CYS A 18 1.02 -3.42 -5.40
N MET A 19 1.53 -2.85 -4.31
CA MET A 19 1.37 -1.42 -4.00
C MET A 19 2.00 -0.52 -5.07
N ALA A 20 3.24 -0.81 -5.49
CA ALA A 20 3.92 -0.01 -6.51
C ALA A 20 3.19 -0.11 -7.87
N GLY A 21 2.74 -1.31 -8.23
CA GLY A 21 1.99 -1.58 -9.45
C GLY A 21 0.66 -0.83 -9.48
N THR A 22 -0.15 -0.93 -8.42
CA THR A 22 -1.46 -0.24 -8.33
C THR A 22 -1.33 1.28 -8.38
N ARG A 23 -0.32 1.85 -7.72
CA ARG A 23 -0.05 3.30 -7.74
C ARG A 23 0.24 3.85 -9.14
N LEU A 24 0.84 3.04 -10.02
CA LEU A 24 1.14 3.43 -11.40
C LEU A 24 0.03 3.02 -12.38
N ALA A 25 -0.57 1.84 -12.19
CA ALA A 25 -1.58 1.30 -13.09
C ALA A 25 -2.90 2.07 -13.01
N ALA A 26 -3.36 2.47 -11.82
CA ALA A 26 -4.61 3.21 -11.65
C ALA A 26 -4.63 4.57 -12.40
N PRO A 27 -3.62 5.45 -12.26
CA PRO A 27 -3.59 6.71 -13.00
C PRO A 27 -3.39 6.51 -14.52
N LEU A 28 -2.58 5.54 -14.95
CA LEU A 28 -2.40 5.22 -16.38
C LEU A 28 -3.70 4.67 -17.00
N LEU A 29 -4.46 3.89 -16.26
CA LEU A 29 -5.77 3.38 -16.69
C LEU A 29 -6.81 4.50 -16.75
N ALA A 30 -6.80 5.45 -15.80
CA ALA A 30 -7.63 6.65 -15.85
C ALA A 30 -7.28 7.56 -17.05
N LEU A 31 -5.98 7.72 -17.36
CA LEU A 31 -5.52 8.39 -18.58
C LEU A 31 -6.01 7.68 -19.85
N ARG A 32 -5.94 6.34 -19.91
CA ARG A 32 -6.47 5.56 -21.05
C ARG A 32 -7.98 5.67 -21.21
N GLN A 33 -8.73 5.89 -20.13
CA GLN A 33 -10.17 6.13 -20.17
C GLN A 33 -10.54 7.57 -20.58
N GLY A 34 -9.56 8.39 -21.02
CA GLY A 34 -9.80 9.75 -21.50
C GLY A 34 -10.11 10.76 -20.40
N HIS A 35 -9.85 10.42 -19.13
CA HIS A 35 -10.03 11.36 -18.03
C HIS A 35 -8.94 12.44 -18.05
N SER A 36 -9.34 13.67 -17.72
CA SER A 36 -8.43 14.82 -17.70
C SER A 36 -7.29 14.62 -16.70
N ALA A 37 -6.09 15.14 -17.03
CA ALA A 37 -4.90 15.07 -16.17
C ALA A 37 -5.14 15.65 -14.76
N ALA A 38 -6.08 16.59 -14.61
CA ALA A 38 -6.44 17.14 -13.29
C ALA A 38 -7.13 16.09 -12.39
N ALA A 39 -8.01 15.25 -12.96
CA ALA A 39 -8.67 14.18 -12.20
C ALA A 39 -7.66 13.10 -11.76
N VAL A 40 -6.70 12.79 -12.62
CA VAL A 40 -5.60 11.85 -12.31
C VAL A 40 -4.68 12.41 -11.22
N GLY A 41 -4.35 13.70 -11.30
CA GLY A 41 -3.62 14.41 -10.25
C GLY A 41 -4.37 14.42 -8.92
N MET A 42 -5.69 14.62 -8.94
CA MET A 42 -6.54 14.55 -7.74
C MET A 42 -6.54 13.14 -7.14
N LEU A 43 -6.68 12.09 -7.95
CA LEU A 43 -6.59 10.69 -7.50
C LEU A 43 -5.23 10.37 -6.85
N LEU A 44 -4.14 10.82 -7.47
CA LEU A 44 -2.79 10.69 -6.90
C LEU A 44 -2.65 11.44 -5.57
N ALA A 45 -3.20 12.66 -5.48
CA ALA A 45 -3.18 13.46 -4.25
C ALA A 45 -3.99 12.80 -3.13
N LEU A 46 -5.21 12.32 -3.40
CA LEU A 46 -6.02 11.57 -2.43
C LEU A 46 -5.31 10.28 -2.00
N PHE A 47 -4.72 9.53 -2.93
CA PHE A 47 -3.95 8.33 -2.60
C PHE A 47 -2.79 8.64 -1.66
N ALA A 48 -2.01 9.69 -1.95
CA ALA A 48 -0.91 10.13 -1.09
C ALA A 48 -1.41 10.62 0.27
N LEU A 49 -2.52 11.35 0.32
CA LEU A 49 -3.13 11.83 1.56
C LEU A 49 -3.51 10.65 2.47
N THR A 50 -4.16 9.63 1.91
CA THR A 50 -4.54 8.41 2.64
C THR A 50 -3.31 7.70 3.20
N GLN A 51 -2.23 7.59 2.41
CA GLN A 51 -0.98 6.98 2.90
C GLN A 51 -0.39 7.75 4.08
N VAL A 52 -0.38 9.09 4.05
CA VAL A 52 0.14 9.91 5.16
C VAL A 52 -0.74 9.81 6.40
N PHE A 53 -2.06 9.92 6.24
CA PHE A 53 -3.01 9.86 7.35
C PHE A 53 -3.10 8.47 7.97
N LEU A 54 -2.94 7.41 7.19
CA LEU A 54 -3.06 6.03 7.67
C LEU A 54 -1.72 5.46 8.16
N ALA A 55 -0.59 5.91 7.63
CA ALA A 55 0.74 5.43 8.06
C ALA A 55 1.06 5.81 9.52
N LEU A 56 0.72 7.01 9.97
CA LEU A 56 0.95 7.45 11.35
C LEU A 56 0.19 6.61 12.41
N PRO A 57 -1.14 6.41 12.30
CA PRO A 57 -1.88 5.58 13.26
C PRO A 57 -1.56 4.10 13.11
N ALA A 58 -1.34 3.59 11.89
CA ALA A 58 -0.94 2.20 11.68
C ALA A 58 0.42 1.90 12.31
N GLY A 59 1.38 2.82 12.22
CA GLY A 59 2.68 2.73 12.89
C GLY A 59 2.53 2.70 14.41
N ARG A 60 1.77 3.64 15.00
CA ARG A 60 1.52 3.67 16.45
C ARG A 60 0.74 2.45 16.95
N PHE A 61 -0.14 1.88 16.12
CA PHE A 61 -0.89 0.68 16.45
C PHE A 61 0.00 -0.57 16.44
N ALA A 62 0.91 -0.68 15.46
CA ALA A 62 1.91 -1.73 15.40
C ALA A 62 2.90 -1.69 16.57
N ASP A 63 3.31 -0.50 17.00
CA ASP A 63 4.21 -0.32 18.15
C ASP A 63 3.59 -0.78 19.47
N ARG A 64 2.26 -0.65 19.63
CA ARG A 64 1.55 -1.02 20.86
C ARG A 64 1.14 -2.49 20.94
N HIS A 65 0.79 -3.13 19.82
CA HIS A 65 0.22 -4.48 19.80
C HIS A 65 1.16 -5.54 19.21
N GLY A 66 2.35 -5.15 18.75
CA GLY A 66 3.29 -6.02 18.06
C GLY A 66 2.86 -6.33 16.62
N LEU A 67 3.84 -6.67 15.76
CA LEU A 67 3.67 -6.77 14.30
C LEU A 67 2.67 -7.83 13.81
N ARG A 68 2.25 -8.79 14.65
CA ARG A 68 1.37 -9.89 14.24
C ARG A 68 -0.09 -9.45 14.04
N LEU A 69 -0.60 -8.57 14.89
CA LEU A 69 -1.99 -8.10 14.82
C LEU A 69 -2.27 -7.17 13.62
N PRO A 70 -1.41 -6.17 13.32
CA PRO A 70 -1.56 -5.31 12.15
C PRO A 70 -1.39 -6.08 10.84
N MET A 71 -0.45 -7.04 10.77
CA MET A 71 -0.28 -7.86 9.57
C MET A 71 -1.49 -8.75 9.30
N ALA A 72 -2.08 -9.35 10.34
CA ALA A 72 -3.30 -10.12 10.18
C ALA A 72 -4.43 -9.23 9.68
N LEU A 73 -4.68 -8.07 10.31
CA LEU A 73 -5.71 -7.14 9.88
C LEU A 73 -5.50 -6.63 8.44
N ALA A 74 -4.26 -6.33 8.05
CA ALA A 74 -3.93 -5.89 6.70
C ALA A 74 -4.13 -6.97 5.62
N ALA A 75 -4.12 -8.26 6.00
CA ALA A 75 -4.34 -9.35 5.05
C ALA A 75 -5.84 -9.64 4.79
N ILE A 76 -6.72 -9.22 5.70
CA ILE A 76 -8.18 -9.44 5.61
C ILE A 76 -8.97 -8.17 5.25
N ALA A 77 -8.37 -6.99 5.41
CA ALA A 77 -8.95 -5.71 5.00
C ALA A 77 -8.76 -5.48 3.49
#